data_AF-A0AAN6VJ12-F1
#
_entry.id   AF-A0AAN6VJ12-F1
#
_cell.length_a   1.000
_cell.length_b   1.000
_cell.length_c   1.000
_cell.angle_alpha   90.00
_cell.angle_beta   90.00
_cell.angle_gamma   90.00
#
_symmetry.space_group_name_H-M   'P 1'
#
loop_
_entity.id
_entity.type
_entity.pdbx_description
1 polymer ?
#
loop_
_entity_poly.entity_id
_entity_poly.type
_entity_poly.pdbx_seq_one_letter_code
_entity_poly.pdbx_strand_id
1 'polypeptide(L)'
;MRRPFNFAWPAACLLLVALTLYVRREQLSQLPRPASSFLHPPGEVKAEPSAPTAEVVPTTTASVPSPTHHAVLPQETRTAYVNAIMNPDAADLPRLQCPKLDASRYQQLQATSKDVPDSTIQYFFALDLRQCVALLPRLIGSVVETIRFLGPKACALSVIEGNSDDGTGEVLAALQPELEALGVTFYFSTTAINPKKGDRIAALAELRNLAIQPILDNNNELKYTANDTTIIFLNDVAICPEDILELVHQRVHLGADLVCGMDWTYVGNDPTFYDVWIARALNGDSFFEIPADGNWNSAWNLFWNSADTQARFAAHQPFQVFSCWNGGAVFTAAPLLEGEGEEQVRFRTVREGECAQGEPELFCKDLWFRGHGKIAVVPTVNLEYSDEAGAKIKEAKGYTSRWVGGSEWKDEKIEWQAEPPEKVKCMAVYSNQFFEPWNQSLVPGT
;
A
#
# COMPACT_ATOMS: atom_id res chain seq x y z
N MET A 1 58.50 -13.74 19.47
CA MET A 1 58.90 -14.44 18.22
C MET A 1 57.72 -14.44 17.26
N ARG A 2 57.76 -13.66 16.17
CA ARG A 2 56.73 -13.69 15.11
C ARG A 2 57.19 -14.66 14.01
N ARG A 3 56.37 -15.66 13.68
CA ARG A 3 56.62 -16.56 12.53
C ARG A 3 56.33 -15.80 11.22
N PRO A 4 57.15 -15.94 10.17
CA PRO A 4 56.86 -15.33 8.88
C PRO A 4 55.70 -16.08 8.21
N PHE A 5 54.67 -15.33 7.79
CA PHE A 5 53.58 -15.84 6.97
C PHE A 5 54.10 -16.09 5.55
N ASN A 6 54.00 -17.34 5.08
CA ASN A 6 54.53 -17.77 3.80
C ASN A 6 53.50 -17.50 2.69
N PHE A 7 53.66 -16.40 1.96
CA PHE A 7 52.77 -15.96 0.87
C PHE A 7 52.82 -16.83 -0.41
N ALA A 8 53.63 -17.89 -0.42
CA ALA A 8 53.76 -18.78 -1.57
C ALA A 8 52.49 -19.59 -1.86
N TRP A 9 51.71 -19.94 -0.84
CA TRP A 9 50.54 -20.81 -1.00
C TRP A 9 49.32 -20.12 -1.65
N PRO A 10 48.91 -18.90 -1.23
CA PRO A 10 47.79 -18.20 -1.88
C PRO A 10 48.10 -17.82 -3.33
N ALA A 11 49.35 -17.45 -3.63
CA ALA A 11 49.79 -17.11 -4.98
C ALA A 11 49.75 -18.32 -5.92
N ALA A 12 50.13 -19.51 -5.44
CA ALA A 12 50.06 -20.76 -6.21
C ALA A 12 48.61 -21.16 -6.52
N CYS A 13 47.68 -20.96 -5.58
CA CYS A 13 46.26 -21.22 -5.81
C CYS A 13 45.65 -20.29 -6.86
N LEU A 14 45.98 -18.99 -6.83
CA LEU A 14 45.49 -18.03 -7.83
C LEU A 14 46.04 -18.33 -9.25
N LEU A 15 47.31 -18.74 -9.34
CA LEU A 15 47.93 -19.16 -10.60
C LEU A 15 47.27 -20.43 -11.17
N LEU A 16 46.93 -21.41 -10.32
CA LEU A 16 46.22 -22.62 -10.75
C LEU A 16 44.81 -22.29 -11.28
N VAL A 17 44.06 -21.43 -10.59
CA VAL A 17 42.72 -20.99 -11.04
C VAL A 17 42.81 -20.26 -12.38
N ALA A 18 43.75 -19.33 -12.53
CA ALA A 18 43.98 -18.60 -13.77
C ALA A 18 44.39 -19.54 -14.92
N LEU A 19 45.25 -20.54 -14.66
CA LEU A 19 45.61 -21.54 -15.67
C LEU A 19 44.43 -22.40 -16.08
N THR A 20 43.57 -22.85 -15.14
CA THR A 20 42.37 -23.61 -15.49
C THR A 20 41.37 -22.80 -16.32
N LEU A 21 41.20 -21.51 -16.05
CA LEU A 21 40.33 -20.63 -16.84
C LEU A 21 40.91 -20.37 -18.23
N TYR A 22 42.23 -20.22 -18.33
CA TYR A 22 42.92 -20.03 -19.61
C TYR A 22 42.87 -21.29 -20.49
N VAL A 23 43.11 -22.47 -19.91
CA VAL A 23 43.09 -23.75 -20.64
C VAL A 23 41.67 -24.17 -21.03
N ARG A 24 40.64 -23.83 -20.22
CA ARG A 24 39.24 -24.12 -20.55
C ARG A 24 38.54 -23.02 -21.39
N ARG A 25 39.27 -21.98 -21.81
CA ARG A 25 38.72 -20.88 -22.62
C ARG A 25 38.11 -21.38 -23.93
N GLU A 26 38.73 -22.36 -24.58
CA GLU A 26 38.21 -22.91 -25.85
C GLU A 26 36.96 -23.79 -25.68
N GLN A 27 36.84 -24.49 -24.55
CA GLN A 27 35.61 -25.25 -24.21
C GLN A 27 34.43 -24.33 -23.87
N LEU A 28 34.69 -23.18 -23.25
CA LEU A 28 33.66 -22.17 -22.96
C LEU A 28 33.20 -21.42 -24.22
N SER A 29 34.03 -21.34 -25.26
CA SER A 29 33.66 -20.73 -26.55
C SER A 29 32.84 -21.64 -27.48
N GLN A 30 32.65 -22.91 -27.12
CA GLN A 30 31.93 -23.90 -27.94
C GLN A 30 30.53 -24.26 -27.41
N LEU A 31 30.00 -23.51 -26.43
CA LEU A 31 28.60 -23.64 -26.05
C LEU A 31 27.69 -23.18 -27.21
N PRO A 32 26.62 -23.92 -27.57
CA PRO A 32 25.78 -23.57 -28.71
C PRO A 32 25.10 -22.22 -28.48
N ARG A 33 25.31 -21.28 -29.41
CA ARG A 33 24.48 -20.07 -29.49
C ARG A 33 23.11 -20.47 -30.05
N PRO A 34 21.99 -20.13 -29.41
CA PRO A 34 20.69 -20.30 -30.03
C PRO A 34 20.62 -19.44 -31.30
N ALA A 35 20.06 -20.03 -32.35
CA ALA A 35 20.04 -19.47 -33.69
C ALA A 35 19.26 -18.14 -33.74
N SER A 36 19.93 -17.07 -34.14
CA SER A 36 19.34 -15.81 -34.55
C SER A 36 18.84 -15.93 -36.00
N SER A 37 17.53 -16.03 -36.16
CA SER A 37 16.84 -15.84 -37.43
C SER A 37 15.73 -14.80 -37.26
N PHE A 38 15.61 -13.94 -38.27
CA PHE A 38 14.64 -12.84 -38.48
C PHE A 38 15.09 -11.44 -38.06
N LEU A 39 15.96 -10.86 -38.89
CA LEU A 39 16.04 -9.42 -39.12
C LEU A 39 15.17 -9.05 -40.34
N HIS A 40 14.22 -8.14 -40.17
CA HIS A 40 13.65 -7.32 -41.24
C HIS A 40 13.54 -5.84 -40.78
N PRO A 41 13.53 -4.86 -41.71
CA PRO A 41 14.03 -3.49 -41.52
C PRO A 41 13.01 -2.52 -40.87
N PRO A 42 13.40 -1.26 -40.57
CA PRO A 42 12.69 -0.40 -39.64
C PRO A 42 11.45 0.23 -40.27
N GLY A 43 10.31 0.08 -39.60
CA GLY A 43 9.05 0.74 -39.92
C GLY A 43 8.39 1.25 -38.64
N GLU A 44 8.17 2.57 -38.62
CA GLU A 44 7.26 3.38 -37.80
C GLU A 44 7.02 3.00 -36.32
N VAL A 45 7.53 3.87 -35.46
CA VAL A 45 7.27 3.94 -34.01
C VAL A 45 5.77 4.10 -33.75
N LYS A 46 5.15 3.07 -33.16
CA LYS A 46 3.92 3.17 -32.38
C LYS A 46 4.19 2.65 -30.97
N ALA A 47 3.60 3.38 -30.01
CA ALA A 47 3.80 3.27 -28.58
C ALA A 47 3.45 1.88 -28.02
N GLU A 48 4.20 1.46 -26.98
CA GLU A 48 3.82 0.49 -25.92
C GLU A 48 4.96 0.38 -24.87
N PRO A 49 4.77 -0.22 -23.66
CA PRO A 49 3.62 -1.00 -23.19
C PRO A 49 3.02 -0.64 -21.82
N SER A 50 1.73 -0.89 -21.69
CA SER A 50 0.99 -1.10 -20.43
C SER A 50 1.18 -2.55 -19.92
N ALA A 51 1.07 -2.74 -18.60
CA ALA A 51 1.16 -4.03 -17.88
C ALA A 51 0.19 -5.12 -18.43
N PRO A 52 0.46 -6.42 -18.19
CA PRO A 52 0.12 -7.51 -19.10
C PRO A 52 -1.36 -7.92 -19.06
N THR A 53 -1.98 -7.96 -20.24
CA THR A 53 -3.24 -8.66 -20.51
C THR A 53 -2.94 -10.10 -20.93
N ALA A 54 -3.58 -11.08 -20.29
CA ALA A 54 -3.59 -12.45 -20.77
C ALA A 54 -4.40 -12.55 -22.07
N GLU A 55 -3.76 -12.94 -23.17
CA GLU A 55 -4.44 -13.24 -24.43
C GLU A 55 -5.03 -14.66 -24.44
N VAL A 56 -6.31 -14.76 -24.79
CA VAL A 56 -7.04 -16.01 -25.05
C VAL A 56 -7.22 -16.15 -26.56
N VAL A 57 -6.85 -17.33 -27.10
CA VAL A 57 -6.93 -17.73 -28.51
C VAL A 57 -8.40 -17.74 -29.02
N PRO A 58 -8.69 -17.29 -30.26
CA PRO A 58 -10.05 -17.10 -30.75
C PRO A 58 -10.71 -18.43 -31.15
N THR A 59 -11.92 -18.68 -30.67
CA THR A 59 -12.83 -19.67 -31.24
C THR A 59 -14.06 -18.97 -31.80
N THR A 60 -14.44 -19.41 -33.00
CA THR A 60 -15.43 -18.89 -33.94
C THR A 60 -16.81 -18.56 -33.37
N THR A 61 -17.35 -17.46 -33.91
CA THR A 61 -18.72 -16.91 -33.83
C THR A 61 -19.85 -17.93 -33.74
N ALA A 62 -20.60 -17.86 -32.63
CA ALA A 62 -22.03 -18.14 -32.59
C ALA A 62 -22.71 -17.06 -31.73
N SER A 63 -23.78 -16.46 -32.26
CA SER A 63 -24.58 -15.40 -31.66
C SER A 63 -25.21 -15.83 -30.33
N VAL A 64 -25.00 -15.07 -29.26
CA VAL A 64 -25.62 -15.28 -27.93
C VAL A 64 -26.35 -13.98 -27.50
N PRO A 65 -27.54 -14.06 -26.86
CA PRO A 65 -28.46 -12.94 -26.70
C PRO A 65 -28.11 -11.98 -25.55
N SER A 66 -28.73 -10.80 -25.60
CA SER A 66 -28.66 -9.64 -24.68
C SER A 66 -28.43 -9.93 -23.19
N PRO A 67 -27.76 -9.02 -22.44
CA PRO A 67 -27.24 -9.29 -21.10
C PRO A 67 -28.38 -9.53 -20.10
N THR A 68 -28.32 -10.73 -19.52
CA THR A 68 -29.09 -11.21 -18.39
C THR A 68 -28.85 -10.36 -17.15
N HIS A 69 -29.91 -10.15 -16.37
CA HIS A 69 -29.84 -9.72 -14.97
C HIS A 69 -28.70 -10.44 -14.24
N HIS A 70 -27.76 -9.68 -13.66
CA HIS A 70 -26.71 -10.25 -12.80
C HIS A 70 -27.39 -11.07 -11.70
N ALA A 71 -26.99 -12.34 -11.56
CA ALA A 71 -27.56 -13.22 -10.55
C ALA A 71 -27.12 -12.73 -9.16
N VAL A 72 -28.10 -12.30 -8.36
CA VAL A 72 -27.92 -11.92 -6.95
C VAL A 72 -27.21 -13.06 -6.22
N LEU A 73 -26.18 -12.74 -5.43
CA LEU A 73 -25.43 -13.73 -4.66
C LEU A 73 -26.41 -14.51 -3.75
N PRO A 74 -26.39 -15.87 -3.75
CA PRO A 74 -27.31 -16.65 -2.94
C PRO A 74 -27.25 -16.27 -1.47
N GLN A 75 -28.40 -16.28 -0.79
CA GLN A 75 -28.48 -15.90 0.63
C GLN A 75 -27.52 -16.71 1.50
N GLU A 76 -27.42 -18.02 1.28
CA GLU A 76 -26.50 -18.91 2.02
C GLU A 76 -25.05 -18.48 1.85
N THR A 77 -24.65 -18.11 0.63
CA THR A 77 -23.31 -17.60 0.34
C THR A 77 -23.05 -16.28 1.06
N ARG A 78 -23.99 -15.32 1.01
CA ARG A 78 -23.88 -14.07 1.76
C ARG A 78 -23.74 -14.30 3.26
N THR A 79 -24.53 -15.22 3.82
CA THR A 79 -24.46 -15.58 5.23
C THR A 79 -23.10 -16.21 5.59
N ALA A 80 -22.52 -17.05 4.73
CA ALA A 80 -21.18 -17.59 4.93
C ALA A 80 -20.11 -16.49 4.96
N TYR A 81 -20.17 -15.52 4.04
CA TYR A 81 -19.26 -14.37 4.05
C TYR A 81 -19.41 -13.51 5.30
N VAL A 82 -20.64 -13.18 5.69
CA VAL A 82 -20.90 -12.42 6.93
C VAL A 82 -20.37 -13.17 8.14
N ASN A 83 -20.63 -14.48 8.25
CA ASN A 83 -20.09 -15.31 9.32
C ASN A 83 -18.55 -15.31 9.33
N ALA A 84 -17.91 -15.49 8.18
CA ALA A 84 -16.46 -15.46 8.07
C ALA A 84 -15.90 -14.10 8.52
N ILE A 85 -16.48 -12.99 8.09
CA ILE A 85 -16.04 -11.64 8.46
C ILE A 85 -16.23 -11.37 9.97
N MET A 86 -17.38 -11.74 10.52
CA MET A 86 -17.70 -11.46 11.91
C MET A 86 -17.04 -12.43 12.89
N ASN A 87 -16.67 -13.64 12.46
CA ASN A 87 -16.08 -14.66 13.32
C ASN A 87 -14.64 -15.02 12.86
N PRO A 88 -13.61 -14.63 13.64
CA PRO A 88 -12.21 -14.91 13.28
C PRO A 88 -11.87 -16.41 13.30
N ASP A 89 -12.63 -17.22 14.05
CA ASP A 89 -12.41 -18.66 14.15
C ASP A 89 -13.17 -19.46 13.05
N ALA A 90 -13.97 -18.79 12.23
CA ALA A 90 -14.70 -19.46 11.15
C ALA A 90 -13.75 -19.94 10.05
N ALA A 91 -13.94 -21.17 9.58
CA ALA A 91 -13.08 -21.83 8.60
C ALA A 91 -13.84 -22.27 7.33
N ASP A 92 -15.04 -21.74 7.15
CA ASP A 92 -15.95 -22.01 6.04
C ASP A 92 -15.50 -21.36 4.72
N LEU A 93 -14.79 -20.23 4.80
CA LEU A 93 -14.20 -19.56 3.63
C LEU A 93 -12.68 -19.44 3.75
N PRO A 94 -11.95 -19.58 2.61
CA PRO A 94 -10.52 -19.36 2.60
C PRO A 94 -10.22 -17.90 2.93
N ARG A 95 -9.13 -17.70 3.67
CA ARG A 95 -8.58 -16.38 4.03
C ARG A 95 -7.13 -16.52 4.46
N LEU A 96 -6.36 -15.43 4.36
CA LEU A 96 -5.04 -15.37 4.98
C LEU A 96 -5.14 -15.63 6.50
N GLN A 97 -4.35 -16.58 6.97
CA GLN A 97 -4.24 -16.86 8.40
C GLN A 97 -3.34 -15.81 9.05
N CYS A 98 -3.83 -15.21 10.13
CA CYS A 98 -3.12 -14.19 10.88
C CYS A 98 -2.73 -14.72 12.26
N PRO A 99 -1.59 -14.26 12.82
CA PRO A 99 -1.21 -14.62 14.17
C PRO A 99 -2.21 -14.04 15.18
N LYS A 100 -2.26 -14.67 16.35
CA LYS A 100 -3.05 -14.15 17.46
C LYS A 100 -2.49 -12.80 17.90
N LEU A 101 -3.38 -11.82 18.07
CA LEU A 101 -3.01 -10.48 18.47
C LEU A 101 -2.32 -10.46 19.84
N ASP A 102 -1.14 -9.83 19.91
CA ASP A 102 -0.52 -9.42 21.18
C ASP A 102 -1.18 -8.13 21.67
N ALA A 103 -2.22 -8.31 22.50
CA ALA A 103 -2.96 -7.19 23.09
C ALA A 103 -2.09 -6.25 23.93
N SER A 104 -0.97 -6.73 24.50
CA SER A 104 -0.16 -5.95 25.43
C SER A 104 0.61 -4.83 24.71
N ARG A 105 1.12 -5.10 23.50
CA ARG A 105 1.82 -4.10 22.67
C ARG A 105 0.95 -2.88 22.35
N TYR A 106 -0.33 -3.12 22.08
CA TYR A 106 -1.26 -2.10 21.58
C TYR A 106 -2.23 -1.59 22.64
N GLN A 107 -2.03 -1.97 23.91
CA GLN A 107 -2.99 -1.67 25.00
C GLN A 107 -3.31 -0.18 25.13
N GLN A 108 -2.34 0.69 24.86
CA GLN A 108 -2.51 2.15 24.91
C GLN A 108 -3.47 2.71 23.85
N LEU A 109 -3.79 1.94 22.80
CA LEU A 109 -4.71 2.36 21.74
C LEU A 109 -6.18 2.11 22.10
N GLN A 110 -6.45 1.30 23.12
CA GLN A 110 -7.84 1.01 23.50
C GLN A 110 -8.53 2.25 24.03
N ALA A 111 -9.68 2.58 23.46
CA ALA A 111 -10.51 3.66 23.92
C ALA A 111 -11.03 3.34 25.34
N THR A 112 -10.58 4.10 26.33
CA THR A 112 -11.12 4.03 27.69
C THR A 112 -12.43 4.80 27.73
N SER A 113 -13.53 4.12 28.12
CA SER A 113 -14.88 4.72 28.15
C SER A 113 -15.04 5.92 29.10
N LYS A 114 -14.01 6.25 29.89
CA LYS A 114 -14.00 7.40 30.79
C LYS A 114 -13.52 8.68 30.11
N ASP A 115 -12.77 8.56 29.01
CA ASP A 115 -12.01 9.67 28.44
C ASP A 115 -12.62 10.19 27.13
N VAL A 116 -13.53 9.43 26.49
CA VAL A 116 -14.13 9.80 25.21
C VAL A 116 -15.66 9.77 25.28
N PRO A 117 -16.35 10.89 24.99
CA PRO A 117 -17.81 10.92 24.92
C PRO A 117 -18.34 9.89 23.91
N ASP A 118 -19.52 9.31 24.19
CA ASP A 118 -20.18 8.32 23.30
C ASP A 118 -20.40 8.85 21.86
N SER A 119 -20.34 10.17 21.64
CA SER A 119 -20.50 10.80 20.33
C SER A 119 -19.18 11.04 19.57
N THR A 120 -18.01 10.71 20.14
CA THR A 120 -16.71 11.07 19.55
C THR A 120 -16.01 9.86 18.93
N ILE A 121 -15.63 9.98 17.66
CA ILE A 121 -14.89 8.93 16.94
C ILE A 121 -13.39 9.24 16.94
N GLN A 122 -12.62 8.29 17.48
CA GLN A 122 -11.16 8.34 17.49
C GLN A 122 -10.55 7.64 16.27
N TYR A 123 -11.21 6.60 15.77
CA TYR A 123 -10.69 5.77 14.68
C TYR A 123 -11.68 5.71 13.53
N PHE A 124 -11.34 6.34 12.41
CA PHE A 124 -12.17 6.35 11.21
C PHE A 124 -11.55 5.44 10.15
N PHE A 125 -12.16 4.29 9.91
CA PHE A 125 -11.73 3.37 8.86
C PHE A 125 -12.37 3.79 7.54
N ALA A 126 -11.57 3.90 6.48
CA ALA A 126 -12.02 4.29 5.15
C ALA A 126 -11.51 3.28 4.11
N LEU A 127 -12.40 2.81 3.24
CA LEU A 127 -12.05 1.91 2.13
C LEU A 127 -12.86 2.27 0.89
N ASP A 128 -12.20 2.31 -0.26
CA ASP A 128 -12.83 2.25 -1.57
C ASP A 128 -12.57 0.88 -2.21
N LEU A 129 -13.63 0.10 -2.44
CA LEU A 129 -13.52 -1.32 -2.79
C LEU A 129 -14.18 -1.63 -4.12
N ARG A 130 -13.56 -2.53 -4.89
CA ARG A 130 -14.11 -3.02 -6.16
C ARG A 130 -13.60 -4.43 -6.46
N GLN A 131 -14.52 -5.37 -6.69
CA GLN A 131 -14.21 -6.73 -7.16
C GLN A 131 -13.25 -7.49 -6.26
N CYS A 132 -13.52 -7.49 -4.97
CA CYS A 132 -12.66 -8.08 -3.94
C CYS A 132 -13.43 -9.01 -2.99
N VAL A 133 -14.55 -9.62 -3.44
CA VAL A 133 -15.41 -10.45 -2.57
C VAL A 133 -14.63 -11.55 -1.84
N ALA A 134 -13.68 -12.17 -2.54
CA ALA A 134 -12.84 -13.25 -2.01
C ALA A 134 -11.91 -12.78 -0.88
N LEU A 135 -11.56 -11.49 -0.85
CA LEU A 135 -10.66 -10.90 0.13
C LEU A 135 -11.38 -10.37 1.38
N LEU A 136 -12.69 -10.11 1.28
CA LEU A 136 -13.48 -9.55 2.38
C LEU A 136 -13.36 -10.33 3.71
N PRO A 137 -13.36 -11.69 3.73
CA PRO A 137 -13.15 -12.46 4.96
C PRO A 137 -11.86 -12.14 5.70
N ARG A 138 -10.79 -11.76 4.98
CA ARG A 138 -9.54 -11.30 5.60
C ARG A 138 -9.57 -9.80 5.87
N LEU A 139 -9.84 -9.00 4.85
CA LEU A 139 -9.75 -7.53 4.91
C LEU A 139 -10.72 -6.95 5.94
N ILE A 140 -12.03 -7.15 5.75
CA ILE A 140 -13.03 -6.62 6.66
C ILE A 140 -13.04 -7.40 7.97
N GLY A 141 -12.71 -8.69 7.95
CA GLY A 141 -12.46 -9.46 9.17
C GLY A 141 -11.40 -8.81 10.07
N SER A 142 -10.26 -8.41 9.50
CA SER A 142 -9.21 -7.67 10.22
C SER A 142 -9.67 -6.33 10.76
N VAL A 143 -10.47 -5.59 9.97
CA VAL A 143 -11.07 -4.33 10.42
C VAL A 143 -11.98 -4.56 11.62
N VAL A 144 -12.87 -5.56 11.58
CA VAL A 144 -13.78 -5.89 12.67
C VAL A 144 -13.03 -6.35 13.92
N GLU A 145 -12.02 -7.21 13.78
CA GLU A 145 -11.16 -7.63 14.89
C GLU A 145 -10.44 -6.44 15.54
N THR A 146 -9.93 -5.51 14.71
CA THR A 146 -9.27 -4.28 15.18
C THR A 146 -10.27 -3.36 15.90
N ILE A 147 -11.46 -3.17 15.35
CA ILE A 147 -12.51 -2.36 15.97
C ILE A 147 -12.93 -2.93 17.33
N ARG A 148 -13.04 -4.25 17.46
CA ARG A 148 -13.31 -4.92 18.75
C ARG A 148 -12.20 -4.63 19.77
N PHE A 149 -10.95 -4.60 19.32
CA PHE A 149 -9.81 -4.30 20.19
C PHE A 149 -9.79 -2.82 20.63
N LEU A 150 -9.96 -1.89 19.68
CA LEU A 150 -9.92 -0.45 19.92
C LEU A 150 -11.13 0.07 20.71
N GLY A 151 -12.29 -0.57 20.55
CA GLY A 151 -13.55 -0.16 21.15
C GLY A 151 -14.56 0.27 20.07
N PRO A 152 -15.65 -0.50 19.84
CA PRO A 152 -16.57 -0.28 18.73
C PRO A 152 -17.15 1.14 18.65
N LYS A 153 -17.57 1.71 19.79
CA LYS A 153 -18.15 3.05 19.86
C LYS A 153 -17.18 4.18 19.53
N ALA A 154 -15.87 3.94 19.65
CA ALA A 154 -14.84 4.91 19.30
C ALA A 154 -14.45 4.81 17.82
N CYS A 155 -15.07 3.89 17.07
CA CYS A 155 -14.73 3.59 15.69
C CYS A 155 -15.92 3.89 14.75
N ALA A 156 -15.60 4.40 13.57
CA ALA A 156 -16.52 4.42 12.43
C ALA A 156 -15.87 3.67 11.25
N LEU A 157 -16.68 3.00 10.45
CA LEU A 157 -16.27 2.31 9.23
C LEU A 157 -17.01 2.92 8.05
N SER A 158 -16.28 3.51 7.10
CA SER A 158 -16.81 4.00 5.84
C SER A 158 -16.28 3.18 4.68
N VAL A 159 -17.20 2.66 3.87
CA VAL A 159 -16.90 1.87 2.69
C VAL A 159 -17.69 2.42 1.51
N ILE A 160 -16.98 2.86 0.48
CA ILE A 160 -17.54 3.13 -0.85
C ILE A 160 -17.25 1.93 -1.75
N GLU A 161 -18.29 1.28 -2.25
CA GLU A 161 -18.14 0.17 -3.20
C GLU A 161 -18.34 0.67 -4.63
N GLY A 162 -17.45 0.26 -5.53
CA GLY A 162 -17.49 0.64 -6.94
C GLY A 162 -18.53 -0.16 -7.73
N ASN A 163 -18.18 -0.48 -8.98
CA ASN A 163 -19.06 -1.22 -9.88
C ASN A 163 -18.71 -2.72 -9.95
N SER A 164 -18.86 -3.43 -8.83
CA SER A 164 -18.57 -4.87 -8.78
C SER A 164 -19.74 -5.75 -9.24
N ASP A 165 -19.41 -6.90 -9.84
CA ASP A 165 -20.38 -7.94 -10.23
C ASP A 165 -20.07 -9.32 -9.59
N ASP A 166 -19.10 -9.37 -8.66
CA ASP A 166 -18.69 -10.58 -7.93
C ASP A 166 -19.42 -10.77 -6.60
N GLY A 167 -20.33 -9.85 -6.24
CA GLY A 167 -21.03 -9.86 -4.96
C GLY A 167 -20.34 -9.05 -3.84
N THR A 168 -19.25 -8.32 -4.12
CA THR A 168 -18.59 -7.44 -3.13
C THR A 168 -19.59 -6.52 -2.42
N GLY A 169 -20.36 -5.73 -3.18
CA GLY A 169 -21.37 -4.82 -2.61
C GLY A 169 -22.49 -5.53 -1.86
N GLU A 170 -22.89 -6.73 -2.31
CA GLU A 170 -23.94 -7.50 -1.64
C GLU A 170 -23.51 -8.01 -0.25
N VAL A 171 -22.26 -8.47 -0.13
CA VAL A 171 -21.69 -8.90 1.16
C VAL A 171 -21.52 -7.71 2.09
N LEU A 172 -20.99 -6.58 1.59
CA LEU A 172 -20.82 -5.36 2.38
C LEU A 172 -22.15 -4.83 2.92
N ALA A 173 -23.19 -4.80 2.08
CA ALA A 173 -24.54 -4.43 2.51
C ALA A 173 -25.09 -5.38 3.59
N ALA A 174 -24.79 -6.68 3.48
CA ALA A 174 -25.26 -7.67 4.45
C ALA A 174 -24.57 -7.60 5.83
N LEU A 175 -23.45 -6.88 5.96
CA LEU A 175 -22.74 -6.68 7.23
C LEU A 175 -23.39 -5.63 8.14
N GLN A 176 -24.21 -4.73 7.58
CA GLN A 176 -24.77 -3.60 8.31
C GLN A 176 -25.42 -3.97 9.66
N PRO A 177 -26.36 -4.94 9.75
CA PRO A 177 -26.98 -5.29 11.03
C PRO A 177 -25.97 -5.82 12.06
N GLU A 178 -24.93 -6.51 11.63
CA GLU A 178 -23.90 -7.07 12.53
C GLU A 178 -22.97 -5.99 13.08
N LEU A 179 -22.59 -5.01 12.23
CA LEU A 179 -21.78 -3.87 12.63
C LEU A 179 -22.55 -2.92 13.56
N GLU A 180 -23.82 -2.67 13.26
CA GLU A 180 -24.71 -1.88 14.12
C GLU A 180 -24.92 -2.56 15.48
N ALA A 181 -25.13 -3.88 15.50
CA ALA A 181 -25.25 -4.65 16.74
C ALA A 181 -23.95 -4.63 17.58
N LEU A 182 -22.78 -4.54 16.93
CA LEU A 182 -21.50 -4.35 17.59
C LEU A 182 -21.32 -2.93 18.17
N GLY A 183 -22.18 -1.97 17.78
CA GLY A 183 -22.10 -0.57 18.18
C GLY A 183 -21.12 0.26 17.33
N VAL A 184 -20.84 -0.19 16.11
CA VAL A 184 -19.99 0.51 15.14
C VAL A 184 -20.86 1.40 14.28
N THR A 185 -20.44 2.64 14.05
CA THR A 185 -21.05 3.46 13.00
C THR A 185 -20.57 3.00 11.64
N PHE A 186 -21.50 2.55 10.78
CA PHE A 186 -21.18 2.06 9.45
C PHE A 186 -21.78 2.96 8.37
N TYR A 187 -20.90 3.57 7.56
CA TYR A 187 -21.27 4.33 6.37
C TYR A 187 -21.01 3.48 5.13
N PHE A 188 -22.06 2.97 4.51
CA PHE A 188 -21.96 2.19 3.30
C PHE A 188 -22.67 2.89 2.14
N SER A 189 -22.01 2.95 1.00
CA SER A 189 -22.61 3.45 -0.24
C SER A 189 -21.97 2.76 -1.45
N THR A 190 -22.66 2.82 -2.58
CA THR A 190 -22.16 2.30 -3.87
C THR A 190 -22.05 3.42 -4.89
N THR A 191 -21.18 3.25 -5.89
CA THR A 191 -20.98 4.24 -6.95
C THR A 191 -20.73 3.59 -8.31
N ALA A 192 -21.18 4.29 -9.36
CA ALA A 192 -20.97 3.89 -10.74
C ALA A 192 -19.63 4.41 -11.33
N ILE A 193 -18.84 5.16 -10.55
CA ILE A 193 -17.54 5.69 -10.99
C ILE A 193 -16.65 4.52 -11.43
N ASN A 194 -16.07 4.66 -12.62
CA ASN A 194 -15.23 3.64 -13.21
C ASN A 194 -13.88 4.25 -13.62
N PRO A 195 -12.81 4.06 -12.83
CA PRO A 195 -11.48 4.60 -13.13
C PRO A 195 -10.86 4.10 -14.44
N LYS A 196 -11.42 3.07 -15.07
CA LYS A 196 -11.00 2.59 -16.40
C LYS A 196 -11.59 3.42 -17.54
N LYS A 197 -12.46 4.39 -17.26
CA LYS A 197 -13.09 5.27 -18.26
C LYS A 197 -12.80 6.73 -17.92
N GLY A 198 -12.29 7.49 -18.89
CA GLY A 198 -11.99 8.91 -18.72
C GLY A 198 -10.68 9.17 -17.98
N ASP A 199 -10.65 10.24 -17.18
CA ASP A 199 -9.49 10.57 -16.34
C ASP A 199 -9.43 9.63 -15.13
N ARG A 200 -8.54 8.64 -15.22
CA ARG A 200 -8.34 7.64 -14.19
C ARG A 200 -7.98 8.24 -12.83
N ILE A 201 -7.12 9.26 -12.78
CA ILE A 201 -6.63 9.81 -11.51
C ILE A 201 -7.69 10.67 -10.86
N ALA A 202 -8.44 11.45 -11.64
CA ALA A 202 -9.60 12.18 -11.13
C ALA A 202 -10.65 11.23 -10.55
N ALA A 203 -10.95 10.11 -11.23
CA ALA A 203 -11.90 9.12 -10.76
C ALA A 203 -11.44 8.42 -9.45
N LEU A 204 -10.16 8.06 -9.34
CA LEU A 204 -9.60 7.49 -8.10
C LEU A 204 -9.63 8.50 -6.95
N ALA A 205 -9.28 9.76 -7.22
CA ALA A 205 -9.39 10.82 -6.23
C ALA A 205 -10.84 11.02 -5.74
N GLU A 206 -11.80 10.98 -6.65
CA GLU A 206 -13.22 11.06 -6.31
C GLU A 206 -13.66 9.89 -5.42
N LEU A 207 -13.26 8.66 -5.74
CA LEU A 207 -13.55 7.47 -4.92
C LEU A 207 -12.98 7.60 -3.50
N ARG A 208 -11.71 8.00 -3.37
CA ARG A 208 -11.11 8.20 -2.03
C ARG A 208 -11.77 9.31 -1.25
N ASN A 209 -12.15 10.41 -1.91
CA ASN A 209 -12.90 11.49 -1.26
C ASN A 209 -14.29 11.01 -0.79
N LEU A 210 -14.98 10.16 -1.56
CA LEU A 210 -16.26 9.57 -1.12
C LEU A 210 -16.08 8.71 0.14
N ALA A 211 -14.99 7.95 0.24
CA ALA A 211 -14.70 7.12 1.42
C ALA A 211 -14.45 7.94 2.70
N ILE A 212 -13.93 9.16 2.58
CA ILE A 212 -13.70 10.05 3.74
C ILE A 212 -14.84 11.05 3.95
N GLN A 213 -15.76 11.21 2.99
CA GLN A 213 -16.82 12.22 3.05
C GLN A 213 -17.61 12.27 4.37
N PRO A 214 -17.92 11.14 5.05
CA PRO A 214 -18.66 11.20 6.32
C PRO A 214 -17.95 11.99 7.44
N ILE A 215 -16.61 12.08 7.43
CA ILE A 215 -15.85 12.87 8.40
C ILE A 215 -16.01 14.39 8.18
N LEU A 216 -16.39 14.78 6.96
CA LEU A 216 -16.50 16.18 6.52
C LEU A 216 -17.93 16.73 6.67
N ASP A 217 -18.91 15.89 6.99
CA ASP A 217 -20.29 16.33 7.11
C ASP A 217 -20.53 17.04 8.45
N ASN A 218 -20.69 18.36 8.39
CA ASN A 218 -20.99 19.19 9.56
C ASN A 218 -22.35 18.87 10.21
N ASN A 219 -23.23 18.13 9.53
CA ASN A 219 -24.50 17.65 10.09
C ASN A 219 -24.38 16.27 10.76
N ASN A 220 -23.20 15.67 10.76
CA ASN A 220 -22.98 14.38 11.40
C ASN A 220 -23.17 14.54 12.92
N GLU A 221 -24.01 13.67 13.51
CA GLU A 221 -24.21 13.66 14.97
C GLU A 221 -22.94 13.24 15.73
N LEU A 222 -22.03 12.56 15.03
CA LEU A 222 -20.72 12.17 15.54
C LEU A 222 -19.72 13.31 15.39
N LYS A 223 -18.87 13.43 16.42
CA LYS A 223 -17.80 14.41 16.49
C LYS A 223 -16.49 13.77 16.05
N TYR A 224 -15.91 14.36 15.02
CA TYR A 224 -14.54 14.14 14.58
C TYR A 224 -13.71 15.36 14.94
N THR A 225 -12.49 15.14 15.41
CA THR A 225 -11.60 16.24 15.80
C THR A 225 -10.28 16.12 15.05
N ALA A 226 -9.74 17.26 14.62
CA ALA A 226 -8.47 17.33 13.91
C ALA A 226 -7.34 16.58 14.62
N ASN A 227 -7.25 16.75 15.94
CA ASN A 227 -6.14 16.25 16.75
C ASN A 227 -6.34 14.81 17.25
N ASP A 228 -7.58 14.38 17.52
CA ASP A 228 -7.83 13.09 18.17
C ASP A 228 -8.33 12.02 17.19
N THR A 229 -8.86 12.40 16.02
CA THR A 229 -9.30 11.43 15.03
C THR A 229 -8.11 10.98 14.17
N THR A 230 -7.87 9.67 14.19
CA THR A 230 -6.95 8.95 13.32
C THR A 230 -7.75 8.27 12.21
N ILE A 231 -7.36 8.51 10.95
CA ILE A 231 -7.96 7.89 9.77
C ILE A 231 -7.11 6.68 9.40
N ILE A 232 -7.76 5.52 9.23
CA ILE A 232 -7.17 4.27 8.78
C ILE A 232 -7.72 3.98 7.38
N PHE A 233 -6.95 4.32 6.35
CA PHE A 233 -7.35 4.11 4.98
C PHE A 233 -6.66 2.87 4.43
N LEU A 234 -7.44 1.85 4.06
CA LEU A 234 -6.95 0.58 3.54
C LEU A 234 -7.40 0.37 2.09
N ASN A 235 -6.47 -0.10 1.25
CA ASN A 235 -6.83 -0.66 -0.06
C ASN A 235 -7.41 -2.09 0.15
N ASP A 236 -7.73 -2.76 -0.96
CA ASP A 236 -8.13 -4.17 -1.02
C ASP A 236 -6.93 -5.13 -0.85
N VAL A 237 -6.34 -5.12 0.36
CA VAL A 237 -5.15 -5.92 0.70
C VAL A 237 -5.43 -7.05 1.70
N ALA A 238 -4.65 -8.13 1.62
CA ALA A 238 -4.60 -9.22 2.59
C ALA A 238 -3.86 -8.77 3.87
N ILE A 239 -4.57 -7.99 4.68
CA ILE A 239 -4.04 -7.37 5.90
C ILE A 239 -4.47 -8.13 7.16
N CYS A 240 -3.59 -8.22 8.16
CA CYS A 240 -3.89 -8.80 9.47
C CYS A 240 -4.28 -7.71 10.52
N PRO A 241 -4.98 -8.07 11.61
CA PRO A 241 -5.31 -7.11 12.67
C PRO A 241 -4.06 -6.44 13.28
N GLU A 242 -2.98 -7.21 13.46
CA GLU A 242 -1.71 -6.67 13.96
C GLU A 242 -1.06 -5.64 13.03
N ASP A 243 -1.28 -5.75 11.71
CA ASP A 243 -0.72 -4.80 10.73
C ASP A 243 -1.40 -3.44 10.89
N ILE A 244 -2.74 -3.45 11.02
CA ILE A 244 -3.52 -2.22 11.24
C ILE A 244 -3.12 -1.57 12.56
N LEU A 245 -3.07 -2.35 13.64
CA LEU A 245 -2.72 -1.83 14.97
C LEU A 245 -1.28 -1.32 15.04
N GLU A 246 -0.34 -1.93 14.32
CA GLU A 246 1.03 -1.43 14.24
C GLU A 246 1.12 -0.11 13.49
N LEU A 247 0.38 0.08 12.39
CA LEU A 247 0.31 1.38 11.71
C LEU A 247 -0.25 2.46 12.64
N VAL A 248 -1.36 2.18 13.35
CA VAL A 248 -1.93 3.12 14.33
C VAL A 248 -0.94 3.41 15.46
N HIS A 249 -0.30 2.38 16.01
CA HIS A 249 0.71 2.52 17.07
C HIS A 249 1.87 3.39 16.64
N GLN A 250 2.46 3.15 15.47
CA GLN A 250 3.59 3.93 14.98
C GLN A 250 3.19 5.37 14.64
N ARG A 251 1.99 5.60 14.11
CA ARG A 251 1.47 6.97 13.88
C ARG A 251 1.46 7.77 15.20
N VAL A 252 0.90 7.19 16.25
CA VAL A 252 0.81 7.82 17.58
C VAL A 252 2.20 7.95 18.21
N HIS A 253 2.98 6.87 18.25
CA HIS A 253 4.30 6.84 18.89
C HIS A 253 5.25 7.84 18.23
N LEU A 254 5.33 7.88 16.91
CA LEU A 254 6.24 8.78 16.19
C LEU A 254 5.74 10.23 16.17
N GLY A 255 4.47 10.46 16.51
CA GLY A 255 3.81 11.75 16.28
C GLY A 255 3.78 12.10 14.79
N ALA A 256 3.55 11.08 13.95
CA ALA A 256 3.54 11.20 12.51
C ALA A 256 2.21 11.76 12.00
N ASP A 257 2.30 12.52 10.90
CA ASP A 257 1.13 13.01 10.18
C ASP A 257 0.49 11.89 9.35
N LEU A 258 1.33 11.06 8.71
CA LEU A 258 0.93 9.88 7.96
C LEU A 258 1.96 8.77 8.14
N VAL A 259 1.50 7.53 8.31
CA VAL A 259 2.32 6.34 8.16
C VAL A 259 1.69 5.35 7.19
N CYS A 260 2.50 4.54 6.52
CA CYS A 260 2.03 3.51 5.59
C CYS A 260 2.83 2.21 5.76
N GLY A 261 2.32 1.10 5.22
CA GLY A 261 3.03 -0.17 5.18
C GLY A 261 4.06 -0.28 4.05
N MET A 262 4.43 -1.52 3.73
CA MET A 262 5.16 -1.91 2.52
C MET A 262 4.23 -2.75 1.63
N ASP A 263 4.19 -2.41 0.34
CA ASP A 263 3.35 -3.08 -0.65
C ASP A 263 4.20 -3.92 -1.60
N TRP A 264 3.78 -5.16 -1.81
CA TRP A 264 4.54 -6.14 -2.57
C TRP A 264 3.68 -6.81 -3.64
N THR A 265 4.38 -7.31 -4.66
CA THR A 265 3.82 -8.18 -5.69
C THR A 265 4.86 -9.23 -6.11
N TYR A 266 4.48 -10.15 -6.99
CA TYR A 266 5.37 -11.14 -7.59
C TYR A 266 5.41 -10.97 -9.12
N VAL A 267 6.28 -10.07 -9.61
CA VAL A 267 6.59 -9.98 -11.06
C VAL A 267 7.56 -11.09 -11.52
N GLY A 268 8.15 -11.80 -10.56
CA GLY A 268 9.03 -12.96 -10.74
C GLY A 268 8.95 -13.88 -9.52
N ASN A 269 10.02 -14.62 -9.23
CA ASN A 269 10.04 -15.54 -8.09
C ASN A 269 10.18 -14.83 -6.74
N ASP A 270 10.74 -13.62 -6.73
CA ASP A 270 11.05 -12.87 -5.52
C ASP A 270 10.04 -11.73 -5.28
N PRO A 271 9.71 -11.41 -4.02
CA PRO A 271 8.87 -10.26 -3.67
C PRO A 271 9.43 -8.96 -4.25
N THR A 272 8.58 -8.22 -4.94
CA THR A 272 8.92 -6.98 -5.62
C THR A 272 8.07 -5.84 -5.09
N PHE A 273 8.67 -4.70 -4.73
CA PHE A 273 7.93 -3.56 -4.22
C PHE A 273 6.98 -3.01 -5.30
N TYR A 274 5.68 -2.97 -5.00
CA TYR A 274 4.65 -2.70 -6.00
C TYR A 274 4.42 -1.20 -6.23
N ASP A 275 4.32 -0.42 -5.15
CA ASP A 275 3.84 0.97 -5.18
C ASP A 275 4.93 2.00 -5.58
N VAL A 276 5.84 1.58 -6.46
CA VAL A 276 7.00 2.40 -6.89
C VAL A 276 6.58 3.69 -7.56
N TRP A 277 5.42 3.71 -8.24
CA TRP A 277 4.91 4.89 -8.91
C TRP A 277 4.52 6.00 -7.92
N ILE A 278 4.06 5.64 -6.71
CA ILE A 278 3.60 6.58 -5.68
C ILE A 278 4.71 6.92 -4.68
N ALA A 279 5.53 5.93 -4.33
CA ALA A 279 6.48 6.05 -3.24
C ALA A 279 7.69 6.91 -3.63
N ARG A 280 8.03 7.87 -2.77
CA ARG A 280 9.23 8.71 -2.92
C ARG A 280 9.98 8.76 -1.61
N ALA A 281 11.24 8.34 -1.62
CA ALA A 281 12.13 8.50 -0.48
C ALA A 281 12.39 9.99 -0.21
N LEU A 282 12.96 10.31 0.95
CA LEU A 282 13.17 11.70 1.36
C LEU A 282 14.23 12.45 0.51
N ASN A 283 14.99 11.73 -0.32
CA ASN A 283 15.84 12.33 -1.35
C ASN A 283 15.08 12.65 -2.65
N GLY A 284 13.77 12.45 -2.68
CA GLY A 284 12.90 12.69 -3.83
C GLY A 284 12.87 11.60 -4.88
N ASP A 285 13.65 10.52 -4.77
CA ASP A 285 13.69 9.42 -5.74
C ASP A 285 12.67 8.31 -5.40
N SER A 286 12.38 7.43 -6.36
CA SER A 286 11.58 6.22 -6.13
C SER A 286 12.28 5.26 -5.17
N PHE A 287 11.57 4.24 -4.67
CA PHE A 287 12.16 3.28 -3.72
C PHE A 287 13.15 2.31 -4.37
N PHE A 288 13.07 2.06 -5.68
CA PHE A 288 14.14 1.43 -6.45
C PHE A 288 14.34 2.15 -7.78
N GLU A 289 15.48 1.92 -8.44
CA GLU A 289 15.79 2.51 -9.74
C GLU A 289 14.93 1.88 -10.83
N ILE A 290 14.17 2.69 -11.57
CA ILE A 290 13.52 2.28 -12.81
C ILE A 290 14.37 2.77 -13.98
N PRO A 291 15.07 1.89 -14.72
CA PRO A 291 15.82 2.27 -15.92
C PRO A 291 14.93 2.84 -17.03
N ALA A 292 15.55 3.46 -18.04
CA ALA A 292 14.85 4.16 -19.13
C ALA A 292 13.95 3.25 -20.00
N ASP A 293 14.17 1.93 -20.00
CA ASP A 293 13.32 0.94 -20.65
C ASP A 293 12.12 0.50 -19.78
N GLY A 294 12.00 1.05 -18.57
CA GLY A 294 10.89 0.82 -17.64
C GLY A 294 10.86 -0.55 -16.96
N ASN A 295 11.93 -1.35 -17.08
CA ASN A 295 11.97 -2.67 -16.46
C ASN A 295 12.14 -2.59 -14.93
N TRP A 296 11.83 -3.67 -14.23
CA TRP A 296 11.88 -3.74 -12.75
C TRP A 296 13.07 -4.58 -12.23
N ASN A 297 14.11 -4.79 -13.04
CA ASN A 297 15.24 -5.66 -12.69
C ASN A 297 16.07 -5.16 -11.49
N SER A 298 15.93 -3.88 -11.12
CA SER A 298 16.59 -3.28 -9.95
C SER A 298 15.72 -3.27 -8.70
N ALA A 299 14.51 -3.86 -8.73
CA ALA A 299 13.56 -3.77 -7.61
C ALA A 299 14.00 -4.49 -6.33
N TRP A 300 15.03 -5.34 -6.40
CA TRP A 300 15.69 -5.93 -5.23
C TRP A 300 16.56 -4.92 -4.47
N ASN A 301 17.00 -3.84 -5.12
CA ASN A 301 17.94 -2.85 -4.58
C ASN A 301 17.20 -1.64 -4.01
N LEU A 302 16.34 -1.88 -3.02
CA LEU A 302 15.54 -0.83 -2.40
C LEU A 302 16.44 0.22 -1.72
N PHE A 303 16.08 1.48 -1.91
CA PHE A 303 16.71 2.67 -1.33
C PHE A 303 18.20 2.81 -1.70
N TRP A 304 18.65 2.24 -2.83
CA TRP A 304 20.05 2.20 -3.30
C TRP A 304 20.85 3.50 -3.19
N ASN A 305 20.19 4.65 -3.23
CA ASN A 305 20.76 5.99 -3.16
C ASN A 305 20.48 6.74 -1.83
N SER A 306 20.06 6.03 -0.77
CA SER A 306 19.85 6.57 0.58
C SER A 306 20.34 5.59 1.65
N ALA A 307 21.57 5.79 2.14
CA ALA A 307 22.19 4.89 3.12
C ALA A 307 21.43 4.86 4.46
N ASP A 308 20.92 6.00 4.92
CA ASP A 308 20.18 6.08 6.19
C ASP A 308 18.84 5.35 6.10
N THR A 309 18.13 5.50 4.98
CA THR A 309 16.89 4.76 4.72
C THR A 309 17.15 3.27 4.61
N GLN A 310 18.21 2.84 3.90
CA GLN A 310 18.60 1.43 3.83
C GLN A 310 18.88 0.85 5.22
N ALA A 311 19.63 1.57 6.06
CA ALA A 311 19.98 1.12 7.39
C ALA A 311 18.73 0.92 8.26
N ARG A 312 17.81 1.89 8.24
CA ARG A 312 16.53 1.81 8.97
C ARG A 312 15.63 0.70 8.43
N PHE A 313 15.50 0.58 7.11
CA PHE A 313 14.74 -0.50 6.48
C PHE A 313 15.28 -1.89 6.85
N ALA A 314 16.60 -2.09 6.78
CA ALA A 314 17.24 -3.35 7.18
C ALA A 314 17.07 -3.67 8.67
N ALA A 315 16.99 -2.64 9.51
CA ALA A 315 16.69 -2.77 10.94
C ALA A 315 15.17 -2.90 11.25
N HIS A 316 14.32 -2.91 10.23
CA HIS A 316 12.85 -2.89 10.34
C HIS A 316 12.29 -1.67 11.09
N GLN A 317 13.05 -0.57 11.16
CA GLN A 317 12.66 0.65 11.85
C GLN A 317 11.92 1.63 10.91
N PRO A 318 10.87 2.35 11.37
CA PRO A 318 10.08 3.23 10.51
C PRO A 318 10.83 4.46 9.99
N PHE A 319 10.87 4.75 8.69
CA PHE A 319 11.70 5.83 8.11
C PHE A 319 10.88 6.91 7.42
N GLN A 320 11.33 8.17 7.50
CA GLN A 320 10.65 9.29 6.84
C GLN A 320 10.79 9.23 5.31
N VAL A 321 9.73 9.61 4.62
CA VAL A 321 9.62 9.63 3.15
C VAL A 321 8.93 10.90 2.69
N PHE A 322 9.05 11.23 1.40
CA PHE A 322 8.24 12.30 0.82
C PHE A 322 6.80 11.85 0.61
N SER A 323 6.59 10.63 0.08
CA SER A 323 5.25 10.08 -0.16
C SER A 323 5.24 8.56 -0.01
N CYS A 324 4.11 8.05 0.46
CA CYS A 324 3.78 6.63 0.41
C CYS A 324 2.27 6.40 0.62
N TRP A 325 1.79 5.25 0.15
CA TRP A 325 0.44 4.77 0.45
C TRP A 325 0.47 3.26 0.70
N ASN A 326 1.14 2.53 -0.20
CA ASN A 326 1.67 1.19 0.01
C ASN A 326 0.61 0.20 0.56
N GLY A 327 -0.58 0.18 -0.02
CA GLY A 327 -1.68 -0.73 0.35
C GLY A 327 -2.48 -0.32 1.59
N GLY A 328 -1.94 0.54 2.46
CA GLY A 328 -2.64 1.02 3.64
C GLY A 328 -1.89 2.15 4.34
N ALA A 329 -2.62 3.24 4.61
CA ALA A 329 -2.11 4.45 5.22
C ALA A 329 -2.94 4.84 6.45
N VAL A 330 -2.27 5.30 7.50
CA VAL A 330 -2.88 5.81 8.73
C VAL A 330 -2.41 7.24 8.95
N PHE A 331 -3.35 8.19 9.05
CA PHE A 331 -3.01 9.61 9.11
C PHE A 331 -3.94 10.41 10.03
N THR A 332 -3.49 11.60 10.42
CA THR A 332 -4.31 12.54 11.22
C THR A 332 -5.48 13.11 10.41
N ALA A 333 -6.61 13.38 11.06
CA ALA A 333 -7.71 14.10 10.44
C ALA A 333 -7.46 15.61 10.28
N ALA A 334 -6.47 16.18 10.98
CA ALA A 334 -6.14 17.61 10.95
C ALA A 334 -6.10 18.24 9.55
N PRO A 335 -5.32 17.74 8.57
CA PRO A 335 -5.25 18.31 7.23
C PRO A 335 -6.58 18.27 6.47
N LEU A 336 -7.54 17.42 6.88
CA LEU A 336 -8.85 17.37 6.26
C LEU A 336 -9.85 18.36 6.87
N LEU A 337 -9.72 18.62 8.17
CA LEU A 337 -10.71 19.33 8.98
C LEU A 337 -10.30 20.77 9.32
N GLU A 338 -9.01 21.05 9.42
CA GLU A 338 -8.49 22.38 9.73
C GLU A 338 -8.33 23.24 8.46
N GLY A 339 -8.44 24.56 8.62
CA GLY A 339 -8.44 25.51 7.52
C GLY A 339 -9.79 25.65 6.83
N GLU A 340 -9.84 26.53 5.83
CA GLU A 340 -11.04 26.78 5.02
C GLU A 340 -10.79 26.56 3.52
N GLY A 341 -11.78 26.03 2.81
CA GLY A 341 -11.75 25.91 1.35
C GLY A 341 -10.55 25.13 0.84
N GLU A 342 -9.68 25.79 0.07
CA GLU A 342 -8.50 25.16 -0.54
C GLU A 342 -7.37 24.86 0.48
N GLU A 343 -7.48 25.35 1.72
CA GLU A 343 -6.55 24.98 2.80
C GLU A 343 -6.67 23.53 3.25
N GLN A 344 -7.88 22.98 3.13
CA GLN A 344 -8.16 21.60 3.46
C GLN A 344 -7.61 20.67 2.38
N VAL A 345 -6.80 19.70 2.78
CA VAL A 345 -6.25 18.68 1.88
C VAL A 345 -7.35 17.72 1.46
N ARG A 346 -7.39 17.41 0.16
CA ARG A 346 -8.31 16.43 -0.44
C ARG A 346 -7.55 15.59 -1.46
N PHE A 347 -8.05 14.39 -1.76
CA PHE A 347 -7.54 13.66 -2.91
C PHE A 347 -7.90 14.45 -4.17
N ARG A 348 -6.96 14.56 -5.11
CA ARG A 348 -7.17 15.34 -6.34
C ARG A 348 -6.39 14.75 -7.51
N THR A 349 -6.79 15.17 -8.70
CA THR A 349 -5.96 15.00 -9.90
C THR A 349 -4.89 16.10 -9.98
N VAL A 350 -4.05 15.98 -10.99
CA VAL A 350 -2.93 16.88 -11.28
C VAL A 350 -3.44 18.26 -11.70
N ARG A 351 -2.82 19.32 -11.18
CA ARG A 351 -3.09 20.70 -11.61
C ARG A 351 -2.25 21.05 -12.83
N GLU A 352 -2.64 22.11 -13.53
CA GLU A 352 -1.85 22.62 -14.66
C GLU A 352 -0.42 22.96 -14.20
N GLY A 353 0.58 22.43 -14.92
CA GLY A 353 2.00 22.61 -14.60
C GLY A 353 2.57 21.64 -13.56
N GLU A 354 1.77 20.72 -13.00
CA GLU A 354 2.29 19.63 -12.18
C GLU A 354 2.69 18.41 -13.01
N CYS A 355 3.66 17.66 -12.49
CA CYS A 355 3.94 16.32 -12.98
C CYS A 355 2.70 15.41 -12.90
N ALA A 356 2.48 14.59 -13.94
CA ALA A 356 1.48 13.53 -13.91
C ALA A 356 1.83 12.45 -12.87
N GLN A 357 1.06 12.34 -11.79
CA GLN A 357 1.26 11.42 -10.67
C GLN A 357 -0.07 10.89 -10.13
N GLY A 358 -0.01 9.84 -9.30
CA GLY A 358 -1.19 9.29 -8.63
C GLY A 358 -1.70 10.19 -7.50
N GLU A 359 -2.99 10.08 -7.20
CA GLU A 359 -3.64 10.88 -6.16
C GLU A 359 -3.06 10.72 -4.75
N PRO A 360 -2.45 9.58 -4.32
CA PRO A 360 -1.86 9.48 -2.99
C PRO A 360 -0.53 10.21 -2.87
N GLU A 361 0.25 10.29 -3.96
CA GLU A 361 1.47 11.10 -4.00
C GLU A 361 1.12 12.59 -3.94
N LEU A 362 0.10 13.01 -4.70
CA LEU A 362 -0.43 14.38 -4.63
C LEU A 362 -0.98 14.72 -3.25
N PHE A 363 -1.66 13.78 -2.59
CA PHE A 363 -2.12 13.94 -1.21
C PHE A 363 -0.94 14.18 -0.26
N CYS A 364 0.12 13.35 -0.34
CA CYS A 364 1.33 13.55 0.47
C CYS A 364 2.03 14.89 0.17
N LYS A 365 2.09 15.29 -1.10
CA LYS A 365 2.62 16.60 -1.51
C LYS A 365 1.84 17.75 -0.88
N ASP A 366 0.51 17.66 -0.88
CA ASP A 366 -0.35 18.66 -0.25
C ASP A 366 -0.20 18.67 1.27
N LEU A 367 -0.01 17.50 1.91
CA LEU A 367 0.36 17.42 3.32
C LEU A 367 1.66 18.19 3.61
N TRP A 368 2.73 17.94 2.85
CA TRP A 368 3.99 18.69 2.98
C TRP A 368 3.78 20.19 2.84
N PHE A 369 2.99 20.62 1.85
CA PHE A 369 2.71 22.03 1.63
C PHE A 369 1.92 22.68 2.76
N ARG A 370 1.06 21.92 3.44
CA ARG A 370 0.29 22.36 4.61
C ARG A 370 1.03 22.15 5.94
N GLY A 371 2.30 21.77 5.91
CA GLY A 371 3.13 21.61 7.12
C GLY A 371 3.00 20.25 7.82
N HIS A 372 2.35 19.28 7.18
CA HIS A 372 2.14 17.90 7.65
C HIS A 372 3.16 16.92 7.04
N GLY A 373 4.45 17.28 7.11
CA GLY A 373 5.55 16.55 6.47
C GLY A 373 6.09 15.33 7.21
N LYS A 374 5.52 14.96 8.37
CA LYS A 374 5.98 13.78 9.13
C LYS A 374 5.36 12.51 8.56
N ILE A 375 5.79 12.16 7.35
CA ILE A 375 5.32 11.00 6.59
C ILE A 375 6.34 9.88 6.71
N ALA A 376 5.94 8.68 7.15
CA ALA A 376 6.86 7.56 7.33
C ALA A 376 6.34 6.21 6.85
N VAL A 377 7.25 5.35 6.41
CA VAL A 377 6.96 3.94 6.15
C VAL A 377 7.23 3.13 7.41
N VAL A 378 6.36 2.18 7.73
CA VAL A 378 6.51 1.18 8.79
C VAL A 378 6.86 -0.17 8.14
N PRO A 379 8.15 -0.54 8.04
CA PRO A 379 8.58 -1.67 7.21
C PRO A 379 8.27 -3.05 7.79
N THR A 380 7.80 -3.13 9.03
CA THR A 380 7.30 -4.36 9.65
C THR A 380 5.96 -4.80 9.09
N VAL A 381 5.17 -3.86 8.54
CA VAL A 381 3.87 -4.11 7.91
C VAL A 381 4.07 -4.37 6.43
N ASN A 382 3.77 -5.60 6.00
CA ASN A 382 3.98 -6.06 4.62
C ASN A 382 2.67 -6.58 4.04
N LEU A 383 2.23 -6.00 2.92
CA LEU A 383 0.89 -6.15 2.33
C LEU A 383 0.97 -6.68 0.89
N GLU A 384 -0.14 -7.25 0.42
CA GLU A 384 -0.35 -7.81 -0.93
C GLU A 384 -1.87 -7.86 -1.20
N TYR A 385 -2.32 -7.95 -2.46
CA TYR A 385 -3.72 -7.80 -2.88
C TYR A 385 -4.53 -9.11 -2.97
N SER A 386 -3.99 -10.22 -2.50
CA SER A 386 -4.65 -11.53 -2.49
C SER A 386 -4.23 -12.34 -1.27
N ASP A 387 -5.07 -13.26 -0.80
CA ASP A 387 -4.71 -14.14 0.31
C ASP A 387 -3.53 -15.07 -0.03
N GLU A 388 -3.44 -15.55 -1.28
CA GLU A 388 -2.38 -16.47 -1.70
C GLU A 388 -1.02 -15.79 -1.74
N ALA A 389 -0.90 -14.68 -2.48
CA ALA A 389 0.37 -13.97 -2.55
C ALA A 389 0.66 -13.20 -1.25
N GLY A 390 -0.36 -12.74 -0.52
CA GLY A 390 -0.25 -12.27 0.86
C GLY A 390 0.40 -13.30 1.78
N ALA A 391 -0.02 -14.57 1.73
CA ALA A 391 0.62 -15.64 2.51
C ALA A 391 2.11 -15.81 2.14
N LYS A 392 2.44 -15.79 0.84
CA LYS A 392 3.84 -15.84 0.38
C LYS A 392 4.65 -14.64 0.88
N ILE A 393 4.07 -13.43 0.87
CA ILE A 393 4.72 -12.23 1.42
C ILE A 393 4.93 -12.36 2.93
N LYS A 394 3.94 -12.83 3.68
CA LYS A 394 4.11 -13.06 5.13
C LYS A 394 5.17 -14.12 5.43
N GLU A 395 5.32 -15.14 4.58
CA GLU A 395 6.43 -16.11 4.68
C GLU A 395 7.79 -15.46 4.41
N ALA A 396 7.91 -14.69 3.33
CA ALA A 396 9.17 -14.10 2.89
C ALA A 396 9.63 -12.89 3.73
N LYS A 397 8.69 -12.02 4.12
CA LYS A 397 8.93 -10.75 4.83
C LYS A 397 8.55 -10.80 6.30
N GLY A 398 7.82 -11.82 6.73
CA GLY A 398 7.36 -11.96 8.11
C GLY A 398 6.02 -11.27 8.38
N TYR A 399 5.32 -11.81 9.37
CA TYR A 399 4.23 -11.15 10.07
C TYR A 399 4.76 -10.01 10.94
N THR A 400 3.91 -9.03 11.27
CA THR A 400 4.34 -7.85 12.04
C THR A 400 4.92 -8.25 13.40
N SER A 401 4.23 -9.13 14.13
CA SER A 401 4.67 -9.70 15.43
C SER A 401 5.97 -10.49 15.38
N ARG A 402 6.49 -10.85 14.20
CA ARG A 402 7.84 -11.43 14.08
C ARG A 402 8.92 -10.42 14.43
N TRP A 403 8.68 -9.16 14.08
CA TRP A 403 9.67 -8.09 14.17
C TRP A 403 9.52 -7.27 15.44
N VAL A 404 8.28 -7.06 15.88
CA VAL A 404 7.96 -6.17 16.99
C VAL A 404 7.62 -6.93 18.28
N GLY A 405 7.66 -6.23 19.42
CA GLY A 405 7.19 -6.76 20.72
C GLY A 405 8.17 -7.69 21.47
N GLY A 406 9.26 -8.12 20.84
CA GLY A 406 10.33 -8.86 21.53
C GLY A 406 11.08 -8.00 22.56
N SER A 407 11.70 -8.63 23.58
CA SER A 407 12.43 -7.89 24.64
C SER A 407 13.59 -7.03 24.15
N GLU A 408 14.15 -7.37 22.98
CA GLU A 408 15.22 -6.61 22.33
C GLU A 408 14.70 -5.53 21.38
N TRP A 409 13.41 -5.60 21.00
CA TRP A 409 12.79 -4.62 20.10
C TRP A 409 12.61 -3.29 20.82
N LYS A 410 12.92 -2.21 20.11
CA LYS A 410 12.66 -0.83 20.55
C LYS A 410 12.06 -0.07 19.40
N ASP A 411 10.95 0.63 19.66
CA ASP A 411 10.35 1.54 18.69
C ASP A 411 11.21 2.81 18.62
N GLU A 412 12.14 2.87 17.67
CA GLU A 412 13.04 4.01 17.50
C GLU A 412 12.28 5.23 16.97
N LYS A 413 12.61 6.41 17.51
CA LYS A 413 12.08 7.67 16.98
C LYS A 413 12.73 7.99 15.63
N ILE A 414 12.06 8.84 14.86
CA ILE A 414 12.60 9.46 13.66
C ILE A 414 13.06 10.87 14.06
N GLU A 415 14.28 11.23 13.67
CA GLU A 415 14.69 12.63 13.62
C GLU A 415 14.09 13.24 12.35
N TRP A 416 12.96 13.92 12.50
CA TRP A 416 12.19 14.44 11.37
C TRP A 416 12.92 15.57 10.66
N GLN A 417 13.12 15.43 9.34
CA GLN A 417 13.49 16.56 8.49
C GLN A 417 12.25 17.41 8.26
N ALA A 418 12.34 18.69 8.65
CA ALA A 418 11.22 19.62 8.58
C ALA A 418 10.91 20.08 7.15
N GLU A 419 11.94 20.19 6.31
CA GLU A 419 11.81 20.63 4.92
C GLU A 419 11.71 19.42 3.98
N PRO A 420 10.83 19.46 2.96
CA PRO A 420 10.80 18.45 1.91
C PRO A 420 12.05 18.54 1.01
N PRO A 421 12.36 17.50 0.22
CA PRO A 421 13.41 17.58 -0.78
C PRO A 421 13.13 18.71 -1.77
N GLU A 422 14.17 19.45 -2.18
CA GLU A 422 14.03 20.54 -3.16
C GLU A 422 13.36 20.07 -4.47
N LYS A 423 13.66 18.83 -4.87
CA LYS A 423 13.09 18.20 -6.06
C LYS A 423 12.60 16.79 -5.77
N VAL A 424 11.55 16.41 -6.45
CA VAL A 424 10.99 15.06 -6.45
C VAL A 424 10.96 14.52 -7.87
N LYS A 425 11.17 13.22 -7.99
CA LYS A 425 11.17 12.52 -9.27
C LYS A 425 9.76 12.44 -9.82
N CYS A 426 9.55 13.13 -10.93
CA CYS A 426 8.42 12.97 -11.81
C CYS A 426 8.58 11.68 -12.60
N MET A 427 7.60 10.81 -12.53
CA MET A 427 7.49 9.57 -13.32
C MET A 427 6.15 9.54 -14.06
N ALA A 428 5.94 10.46 -15.01
CA ALA A 428 4.69 10.51 -15.79
C ALA A 428 4.43 9.18 -16.52
N VAL A 429 5.51 8.58 -17.04
CA VAL A 429 5.60 7.20 -17.52
C VAL A 429 7.00 6.67 -17.18
N TYR A 430 7.18 5.35 -17.09
CA TYR A 430 8.49 4.78 -16.72
C TYR A 430 9.61 5.10 -17.72
N SER A 431 9.30 5.37 -18.99
CA SER A 431 10.31 5.76 -19.98
C SER A 431 10.67 7.26 -19.96
N ASN A 432 9.93 8.08 -19.20
CA ASN A 432 10.15 9.53 -19.11
C ASN A 432 10.10 9.97 -17.64
N GLN A 433 11.27 9.92 -17.00
CA GLN A 433 11.47 10.26 -15.61
C GLN A 433 12.44 11.42 -15.47
N PHE A 434 12.13 12.41 -14.64
CA PHE A 434 12.96 13.59 -14.44
C PHE A 434 12.68 14.23 -13.07
N PHE A 435 13.65 14.94 -12.51
CA PHE A 435 13.48 15.63 -11.23
C PHE A 435 12.94 17.04 -11.44
N GLU A 436 11.88 17.37 -10.72
CA GLU A 436 11.20 18.67 -10.75
C GLU A 436 11.07 19.25 -9.34
N PRO A 437 10.90 20.57 -9.17
CA PRO A 437 10.58 21.15 -7.87
C PRO A 437 9.38 20.46 -7.22
N TRP A 438 9.49 20.10 -5.94
CA TRP A 438 8.45 19.30 -5.25
C TRP A 438 7.09 20.03 -5.19
N ASN A 439 7.09 21.36 -5.13
CA ASN A 439 5.93 22.23 -4.91
C ASN A 439 5.36 22.84 -6.19
N GLN A 440 5.57 22.23 -7.37
CA GLN A 440 4.95 22.70 -8.62
C GLN A 440 3.45 23.01 -8.43
N SER A 441 2.96 24.11 -9.01
CA SER A 441 1.59 24.64 -8.88
C SER A 441 1.13 25.09 -7.48
N LEU A 442 1.95 24.91 -6.45
CA LEU A 442 1.62 25.33 -5.09
C LEU A 442 2.27 26.69 -4.83
N VAL A 443 1.42 27.72 -4.67
CA VAL A 443 1.86 29.10 -4.41
C VAL A 443 1.59 29.42 -2.93
N PRO A 444 2.58 29.89 -2.16
CA PRO A 444 2.33 30.34 -0.79
C PRO A 444 1.36 31.55 -0.78
N GLY A 445 0.24 31.44 -0.07
CA GLY A 445 -0.64 32.58 0.22
C GLY A 445 -1.77 32.86 -0.78
N THR A 446 -2.25 31.85 -1.51
CA THR A 446 -3.57 31.89 -2.18
C THR A 446 -4.63 31.18 -1.38
#